data_AF-A0A660NC59-F1
#
_entry.id   AF-A0A660NC59-F1
#
_cell.length_a   1.000
_cell.length_b   1.000
_cell.length_c   1.000
_cell.angle_alpha   90.00
_cell.angle_beta   90.00
_cell.angle_gamma   90.00
#
_symmetry.space_group_name_H-M   'P 1'
#
loop_
_entity.id
_entity.type
_entity.pdbx_description
1 polymer ?
#
loop_
_entity_poly.entity_id
_entity_poly.type
_entity_poly.pdbx_seq_one_letter_code
_entity_poly.pdbx_strand_id
1 'polypeptide(L)'
;MENEIKVHANQSAGGDINVDGISLLDMLNVCNLAIAGLPALVDAIQQGAPRRSLPRMCNGVRWFLAAAQAAAQDKPELLAGVKQTAQQFELAAAFAESEISTKH
;
A
#
# COMPACT_ATOMS: atom_id res chain seq x y z
N MET A 1 27.18 16.67 6.84
CA MET A 1 26.32 16.22 7.96
C MET A 1 25.30 15.31 7.31
N GLU A 2 25.67 14.04 7.15
CA GLU A 2 24.90 13.05 6.38
C GLU A 2 23.95 12.34 7.35
N ASN A 3 22.66 12.65 7.28
CA ASN A 3 21.64 11.92 8.02
C ASN A 3 21.32 10.63 7.25
N GLU A 4 22.07 9.57 7.54
CA GLU A 4 21.67 8.21 7.18
C GLU A 4 20.34 7.89 7.89
N ILE A 5 19.26 7.80 7.11
CA ILE A 5 18.01 7.24 7.57
C ILE A 5 18.24 5.74 7.72
N LYS A 6 18.61 5.31 8.93
CA LYS A 6 18.62 3.89 9.31
C LYS A 6 17.19 3.38 9.33
N VAL A 7 16.76 2.83 8.20
CA VAL A 7 15.55 2.00 8.13
C VAL A 7 15.87 0.72 8.89
N HIS A 8 15.46 0.66 10.17
CA HIS A 8 15.48 -0.58 10.94
C HIS A 8 14.45 -1.53 10.28
N ALA A 9 14.93 -2.39 9.38
CA ALA A 9 14.18 -3.56 8.97
C ALA A 9 14.02 -4.44 10.20
N ASN A 10 12.80 -4.45 10.74
CA ASN A 10 12.41 -5.32 11.84
C ASN A 10 12.62 -6.78 11.39
N GLN A 11 13.74 -7.38 11.78
CA GLN A 11 13.93 -8.83 11.75
C GLN A 11 13.08 -9.43 12.85
N SER A 12 11.76 -9.47 12.65
CA SER A 12 10.87 -10.21 13.51
C SER A 12 10.77 -11.64 12.99
N ALA A 13 11.30 -12.56 13.78
CA ALA A 13 11.30 -13.99 13.58
C ALA A 13 9.91 -14.52 13.18
N GLY A 14 9.79 -15.07 11.98
CA GLY A 14 8.61 -15.76 11.51
C GLY A 14 8.79 -16.08 10.03
N GLY A 15 9.02 -17.37 9.73
CA GLY A 15 9.42 -17.84 8.40
C GLY A 15 8.73 -17.11 7.25
N ASP A 16 9.55 -16.65 6.31
CA ASP A 16 9.18 -15.77 5.21
C ASP A 16 7.95 -16.33 4.48
N ILE A 17 6.81 -15.63 4.57
CA ILE A 17 5.61 -16.06 3.87
C ILE A 17 5.76 -15.60 2.44
N ASN A 18 6.00 -16.55 1.54
CA ASN A 18 6.00 -16.27 0.11
C ASN A 18 4.56 -16.25 -0.41
N VAL A 19 4.17 -15.12 -0.98
CA VAL A 19 2.94 -14.96 -1.77
C VAL A 19 3.37 -14.92 -3.22
N ASP A 20 3.11 -16.00 -3.96
CA ASP A 20 3.45 -16.10 -5.38
C ASP A 20 4.94 -15.78 -5.70
N GLY A 21 5.85 -16.23 -4.83
CA GLY A 21 7.29 -16.03 -4.97
C GLY A 21 7.83 -14.67 -4.51
N ILE A 22 6.97 -13.79 -3.97
CA ILE A 22 7.35 -12.52 -3.35
C ILE A 22 7.17 -12.64 -1.84
N SER A 23 8.13 -12.15 -1.05
CA SER A 23 7.96 -12.12 0.41
C SER A 23 6.77 -11.22 0.77
N LEU A 24 5.98 -11.64 1.75
CA LEU A 24 4.86 -10.84 2.24
C LEU A 24 5.32 -9.46 2.73
N LEU A 25 6.54 -9.36 3.27
CA LEU A 25 7.13 -8.09 3.67
C LEU A 25 7.38 -7.17 2.48
N ASP A 26 7.92 -7.68 1.38
CA ASP A 26 8.11 -6.90 0.15
C ASP A 26 6.78 -6.45 -0.44
N MET A 27 5.77 -7.33 -0.43
CA MET A 27 4.41 -7.00 -0.86
C MET A 27 3.81 -5.86 -0.03
N LEU A 28 3.95 -5.90 1.30
CA LEU A 28 3.51 -4.84 2.19
C LEU A 28 4.30 -3.54 1.99
N ASN A 29 5.61 -3.62 1.74
CA ASN A 29 6.43 -2.45 1.42
C ASN A 29 5.97 -1.78 0.12
N VAL A 30 5.64 -2.55 -0.91
CA VAL A 30 5.06 -2.03 -2.16
C VAL A 30 3.71 -1.36 -1.90
N CYS A 31 2.84 -1.96 -1.10
CA CYS A 31 1.55 -1.35 -0.72
C CYS A 31 1.76 -0.03 0.03
N ASN A 32 2.68 0.01 0.99
CA ASN A 32 3.00 1.23 1.75
C ASN A 32 3.57 2.33 0.85
N LEU A 33 4.44 1.98 -0.10
CA LEU A 33 4.94 2.93 -1.10
C LEU A 33 3.81 3.48 -1.98
N ALA A 34 2.89 2.62 -2.41
CA ALA A 34 1.72 3.05 -3.19
C ALA A 34 0.80 4.00 -2.38
N ILE A 35 0.59 3.73 -1.09
CA ILE A 35 -0.14 4.63 -0.18
C ILE A 35 0.55 6.00 -0.13
N ALA A 36 1.86 6.02 0.10
CA ALA A 36 2.63 7.26 0.17
C ALA A 36 2.67 8.04 -1.16
N GLY A 37 2.51 7.34 -2.29
CA GLY A 37 2.46 7.93 -3.63
C GLY A 37 1.10 8.51 -4.04
N LEU A 38 0.02 8.25 -3.29
CA LEU A 38 -1.32 8.73 -3.62
C LEU A 38 -1.40 10.25 -3.81
N PRO A 39 -0.81 11.10 -2.94
CA PRO A 39 -0.83 12.56 -3.12
C PRO A 39 -0.18 12.99 -4.45
N ALA A 40 0.99 12.43 -4.77
CA ALA A 40 1.68 12.74 -6.03
C ALA A 40 0.86 12.30 -7.26
N LEU A 41 0.12 11.19 -7.15
CA LEU A 41 -0.78 10.75 -8.21
C LEU A 41 -1.97 11.70 -8.37
N VAL A 42 -2.54 12.21 -7.28
CA VAL A 42 -3.60 13.23 -7.31
C VAL A 42 -3.08 14.49 -7.99
N ASP A 43 -1.91 14.98 -7.61
CA ASP A 43 -1.29 16.17 -8.22
C ASP A 43 -1.08 15.98 -9.73
N ALA A 44 -0.58 14.80 -10.14
CA ALA A 44 -0.40 14.49 -11.56
C ALA A 44 -1.75 14.49 -12.31
N ILE A 45 -2.81 13.94 -11.71
CA ILE A 45 -4.15 13.95 -12.31
C ILE A 45 -4.69 15.38 -12.43
N GLN A 46 -4.45 16.22 -11.44
CA GLN A 46 -4.80 17.64 -11.49
C GLN A 46 -4.01 18.40 -12.57
N GLN A 47 -2.80 17.95 -12.90
CA GLN A 47 -1.97 18.48 -13.99
C GLN A 47 -2.29 17.90 -15.38
N GLY A 48 -3.35 17.08 -15.49
CA GLY A 48 -3.82 16.54 -16.77
C GLY A 48 -3.48 15.06 -17.03
N ALA A 49 -2.91 14.35 -16.06
CA ALA A 49 -2.78 12.90 -16.16
C ALA A 49 -4.16 12.22 -16.19
N PRO A 50 -4.27 11.00 -16.75
CA PRO A 50 -5.55 10.33 -16.86
C PRO A 50 -6.20 10.06 -15.49
N ARG A 51 -7.45 10.53 -15.28
CA ARG A 51 -8.22 10.25 -14.05
C ARG A 51 -8.36 8.78 -13.72
N ARG A 52 -8.38 7.91 -14.75
CA ARG A 52 -8.42 6.45 -14.61
C ARG A 52 -7.17 5.83 -13.96
N SER A 53 -6.09 6.59 -13.80
CA SER A 53 -4.85 6.12 -13.18
C SER A 53 -5.03 5.82 -11.69
N LEU A 54 -5.78 6.65 -10.96
CA LEU A 54 -6.08 6.42 -9.55
C LEU A 54 -6.82 5.09 -9.30
N PRO A 55 -8.01 4.84 -9.88
CA PRO A 55 -8.73 3.58 -9.63
C PRO A 55 -7.95 2.35 -10.11
N ARG A 56 -7.11 2.47 -11.15
CA ARG A 56 -6.24 1.36 -11.59
C ARG A 56 -5.18 1.02 -10.56
N MET A 57 -4.48 2.03 -10.04
CA MET A 57 -3.48 1.82 -8.99
C MET A 57 -4.15 1.23 -7.75
N CYS A 58 -5.28 1.82 -7.33
CA CYS A 58 -6.01 1.36 -6.16
C CYS A 58 -6.45 -0.11 -6.29
N ASN A 59 -6.94 -0.52 -7.45
CA ASN A 59 -7.33 -1.92 -7.68
C ASN A 59 -6.14 -2.89 -7.59
N GLY A 60 -4.96 -2.49 -8.08
CA GLY A 60 -3.73 -3.28 -7.93
C GLY A 60 -3.34 -3.46 -6.47
N VAL A 61 -3.34 -2.38 -5.68
CA VAL A 61 -3.02 -2.42 -4.25
C VAL A 61 -4.02 -3.26 -3.47
N ARG A 62 -5.33 -3.14 -3.76
CA ARG A 62 -6.38 -3.99 -3.15
C ARG A 62 -6.15 -5.47 -3.42
N TRP A 63 -5.76 -5.82 -4.66
CA TRP A 63 -5.45 -7.20 -5.01
C TRP A 63 -4.25 -7.71 -4.21
N PHE A 64 -3.18 -6.92 -4.11
CA PHE A 64 -2.01 -7.30 -3.31
C PHE A 64 -2.35 -7.48 -1.83
N LEU A 65 -3.13 -6.56 -1.24
CA LEU A 65 -3.57 -6.66 0.15
C LEU A 65 -4.48 -7.87 0.40
N ALA A 66 -5.36 -8.21 -0.55
CA ALA A 66 -6.20 -9.41 -0.44
C ALA A 66 -5.35 -10.70 -0.46
N ALA A 67 -4.36 -10.77 -1.36
CA ALA A 67 -3.42 -11.89 -1.42
C ALA A 67 -2.56 -11.98 -0.15
N ALA A 68 -2.09 -10.84 0.38
CA ALA A 68 -1.40 -10.75 1.65
C ALA A 68 -2.25 -11.27 2.82
N GLN A 69 -3.53 -10.91 2.89
CA GLN A 69 -4.45 -11.37 3.94
C GLN A 69 -4.66 -12.89 3.86
N ALA A 70 -4.83 -13.43 2.66
CA ALA A 70 -4.98 -14.86 2.45
C ALA A 70 -3.73 -15.63 2.90
N ALA A 71 -2.54 -15.15 2.53
CA ALA A 71 -1.28 -15.77 2.92
C ALA A 71 -0.96 -15.65 4.42
N ALA A 72 -1.50 -14.60 5.06
CA ALA A 72 -1.35 -14.33 6.49
C ALA A 72 -2.37 -15.08 7.36
N GLN A 73 -3.34 -15.81 6.79
CA GLN A 73 -4.51 -16.32 7.50
C GLN A 73 -4.17 -17.14 8.75
N ASP A 74 -3.09 -17.94 8.70
CA ASP A 74 -2.64 -18.80 9.80
C ASP A 74 -1.70 -18.11 10.79
N LYS A 75 -1.36 -16.83 10.57
CA LYS A 75 -0.46 -16.03 11.42
C LYS A 75 -1.17 -14.76 11.92
N PRO A 76 -1.82 -14.80 13.09
CA PRO A 76 -2.74 -13.75 13.53
C PRO A 76 -2.09 -12.37 13.73
N GLU A 77 -0.86 -12.31 14.26
CA GLU A 77 -0.13 -11.05 14.45
C GLU A 77 0.16 -10.36 13.12
N LEU A 78 0.56 -11.15 12.14
CA LEU A 78 0.92 -10.68 10.81
C LEU A 78 -0.34 -10.35 9.98
N LEU A 79 -1.42 -11.11 10.12
CA LEU A 79 -2.74 -10.77 9.58
C LEU A 79 -3.26 -9.43 10.12
N ALA A 80 -3.05 -9.15 11.42
CA ALA A 80 -3.43 -7.87 12.01
C ALA A 80 -2.69 -6.70 11.35
N GLY A 81 -1.37 -6.86 11.10
CA GLY A 81 -0.57 -5.89 10.36
C GLY A 81 -1.09 -5.65 8.94
N VAL A 82 -1.36 -6.72 8.17
CA VAL A 82 -1.91 -6.60 6.81
C VAL A 82 -3.27 -5.88 6.82
N LYS A 83 -4.15 -6.20 7.78
CA LYS A 83 -5.45 -5.54 7.92
C LYS A 83 -5.32 -4.05 8.25
N GLN A 84 -4.37 -3.69 9.11
CA GLN A 84 -4.08 -2.29 9.42
C GLN A 84 -3.63 -1.53 8.18
N THR A 85 -2.69 -2.09 7.40
CA THR A 85 -2.24 -1.49 6.13
C THR A 85 -3.40 -1.34 5.15
N ALA A 86 -4.28 -2.34 5.04
CA ALA A 86 -5.45 -2.26 4.17
C ALA A 86 -6.42 -1.15 4.58
N GLN A 87 -6.66 -0.97 5.88
CA GLN A 87 -7.51 0.11 6.39
C GLN A 87 -6.90 1.49 6.10
N GLN A 88 -5.58 1.66 6.31
CA GLN A 88 -4.88 2.89 5.99
C GLN A 88 -4.95 3.21 4.49
N PHE A 89 -4.80 2.18 3.65
CA PHE A 89 -4.93 2.31 2.21
C PHE A 89 -6.33 2.79 1.79
N GLU A 90 -7.41 2.18 2.29
CA GLU A 90 -8.76 2.59 1.90
C GLU A 90 -9.08 4.03 2.34
N LEU A 91 -8.62 4.45 3.52
CA LEU A 91 -8.76 5.85 3.96
C LEU A 91 -8.04 6.81 3.00
N ALA A 92 -6.79 6.50 2.66
CA ALA A 92 -5.98 7.32 1.77
C ALA A 92 -6.55 7.35 0.34
N ALA A 93 -7.05 6.22 -0.16
CA ALA A 93 -7.68 6.11 -1.47
C ALA A 93 -8.98 6.94 -1.53
N ALA A 94 -9.84 6.84 -0.52
CA ALA A 94 -11.06 7.64 -0.44
C ALA A 94 -10.76 9.15 -0.39
N PHE A 95 -9.73 9.55 0.36
CA PHE A 95 -9.26 10.94 0.38
C PHE A 95 -8.79 11.39 -1.01
N ALA A 96 -7.95 10.59 -1.68
CA ALA A 96 -7.47 10.89 -3.03
C ALA A 96 -8.60 10.98 -4.06
N GLU A 97 -9.62 10.12 -3.97
CA GLU A 97 -10.81 10.17 -4.83
C GLU A 97 -11.62 11.45 -4.59
N SER A 98 -11.80 11.85 -3.33
CA SER A 98 -12.46 13.11 -2.96
C SER A 98 -11.75 14.33 -3.56
N GLU A 99 -10.42 14.38 -3.47
CA GLU A 99 -9.61 15.50 -4.00
C GLU A 99 -9.70 15.67 -5.52
N ILE A 100 -10.01 14.59 -6.25
CA ILE A 100 -10.23 14.64 -7.71
C ILE A 100 -11.68 15.00 -8.03
N SER A 101 -12.63 14.68 -7.14
CA SER A 101 -14.06 14.90 -7.34
C SER A 101 -14.53 16.33 -7.01
N THR A 102 -13.89 17.03 -6.09
CA THR A 102 -14.34 18.34 -5.56
C THR A 102 -14.04 19.55 -6.46
N LYS A 103 -13.24 19.39 -7.52
CA LYS A 103 -12.85 20.50 -8.43
C LYS A 103 -13.74 20.64 -9.69
N HIS A 104 -15.05 20.43 -9.58
CA HIS A 104 -16.04 20.70 -10.65
C HIS A 104 -17.02 21.79 -10.27
#